data_AF-A0A938FGI3-F1
#
_entry.id   AF-A0A938FGI3-F1
#
_cell.length_a   1.000
_cell.length_b   1.000
_cell.length_c   1.000
_cell.angle_alpha   90.00
_cell.angle_beta   90.00
_cell.angle_gamma   90.00
#
_symmetry.space_group_name_H-M   'P 1'
#
loop_
_entity.id
_entity.type
_entity.pdbx_description
1 polymer ?
#
loop_
_entity_poly.entity_id
_entity_poly.type
_entity_poly.pdbx_seq_one_letter_code
_entity_poly.pdbx_strand_id
1 'polypeptide(L)'
;PNLELETGEVVRAGHASTTGKLDEEQIFYLMARGVTELEARALIVRGLFASVLQRIDDESVASLVMGRLDDAFASAGSSSALLRGGANG
;
A
#
# COMPACT_ATOMS: atom_id res chain seq x y z
N PRO A 1 42.88 -13.67 -10.57
CA PRO A 1 42.80 -12.20 -10.51
C PRO A 1 41.34 -11.76 -10.45
N ASN A 2 40.95 -11.36 -9.23
CA ASN A 2 39.68 -10.76 -8.85
C ASN A 2 39.49 -9.41 -9.57
N LEU A 3 38.28 -9.10 -10.03
CA LEU A 3 37.89 -7.73 -10.34
C LEU A 3 36.46 -7.51 -9.84
N GLU A 4 36.37 -6.98 -8.64
CA GLU A 4 35.17 -6.37 -8.05
C GLU A 4 34.81 -5.14 -8.89
N LEU A 5 33.57 -5.08 -9.36
CA LEU A 5 32.91 -3.84 -9.76
C LEU A 5 31.70 -3.65 -8.85
N GLU A 6 31.95 -2.97 -7.74
CA GLU A 6 30.95 -2.26 -6.96
C GLU A 6 30.36 -1.13 -7.79
N THR A 7 29.12 -1.29 -8.25
CA THR A 7 28.16 -0.19 -8.40
C THR A 7 26.79 -0.80 -8.64
N GLY A 8 26.08 -1.08 -7.54
CA GLY A 8 24.81 -0.44 -7.14
C GLY A 8 23.75 -0.03 -8.15
N GLU A 9 23.81 -0.45 -9.41
CA GLU A 9 22.76 -0.18 -10.40
C GLU A 9 21.96 -1.47 -10.62
N VAL A 10 21.23 -1.88 -9.56
CA VAL A 10 20.07 -2.74 -9.79
C VAL A 10 19.10 -1.88 -10.57
N VAL A 11 19.18 -2.03 -11.88
CA VAL A 11 18.19 -1.70 -12.88
C VAL A 11 16.81 -1.81 -12.25
N ARG A 12 16.28 -0.67 -11.77
CA ARG A 12 14.90 -0.51 -11.34
C ARG A 12 13.98 -0.40 -12.56
N ALA A 13 14.29 -1.17 -13.60
CA ALA A 13 13.37 -1.53 -14.67
C ALA A 13 12.86 -2.94 -14.32
N GLY A 14 12.17 -3.02 -13.18
CA GLY A 14 11.59 -4.24 -12.65
C GLY A 14 10.07 -4.13 -12.67
N HIS A 15 9.45 -4.47 -13.80
CA HIS A 15 8.15 -5.11 -13.83
C HIS A 15 7.01 -4.40 -13.09
N ALA A 16 6.46 -3.35 -13.71
CA ALA A 16 5.05 -2.95 -13.53
C ALA A 16 4.10 -4.03 -14.13
N SER A 17 4.27 -5.27 -13.68
CA SER A 17 3.38 -6.40 -13.91
C SER A 17 3.07 -7.01 -12.54
N THR A 18 2.60 -6.20 -11.60
CA THR A 18 2.13 -6.69 -10.30
C THR A 18 0.72 -7.18 -10.46
N THR A 19 0.59 -8.48 -10.74
CA THR A 19 -0.65 -9.22 -10.62
C THR A 19 -1.11 -9.16 -9.15
N GLY A 20 -1.93 -8.16 -8.80
CA GLY A 20 -2.89 -8.15 -7.68
C GLY A 20 -2.41 -8.18 -6.22
N LYS A 21 -1.11 -8.35 -5.91
CA LYS A 21 -0.62 -8.40 -4.52
C LYS A 21 0.24 -7.20 -4.12
N LEU A 22 -0.01 -6.69 -2.92
CA LEU A 22 0.82 -5.66 -2.29
C LEU A 22 2.17 -6.27 -1.86
N ASP A 23 3.21 -5.44 -1.87
CA ASP A 23 4.55 -5.84 -1.44
C ASP A 23 4.56 -6.14 0.07
N GLU A 24 4.77 -7.41 0.42
CA GLU A 24 4.76 -7.90 1.79
C GLU A 24 5.92 -7.32 2.63
N GLU A 25 7.05 -6.96 2.00
CA GLU A 25 8.18 -6.35 2.69
C GLU A 25 7.83 -4.93 3.16
N GLN A 26 7.13 -4.16 2.31
CA GLN A 26 6.64 -2.83 2.66
C GLN A 26 5.61 -2.88 3.80
N ILE A 27 4.71 -3.87 3.76
CA ILE A 27 3.73 -4.08 4.83
C ILE A 27 4.45 -4.44 6.13
N PHE A 28 5.39 -5.39 6.10
CA PHE A 28 6.18 -5.79 7.26
C PHE A 28 6.95 -4.62 7.86
N TYR A 29 7.56 -3.77 7.04
CA TYR A 29 8.30 -2.59 7.51
C TYR A 29 7.40 -1.60 8.24
N LEU A 30 6.20 -1.33 7.71
CA LEU A 30 5.22 -0.45 8.35
C LEU A 30 4.70 -1.07 9.66
N MET A 31 4.46 -2.39 9.67
CA MET A 31 4.05 -3.10 10.88
C MET A 31 5.11 -3.09 11.97
N ALA A 32 6.40 -3.22 11.61
CA ALA A 32 7.51 -3.09 12.57
C ALA A 32 7.58 -1.69 13.21
N ARG A 33 6.99 -0.67 12.58
CA ARG A 33 6.84 0.69 13.10
C ARG A 33 5.57 0.88 13.93
N GLY A 34 4.78 -0.17 14.17
CA GLY A 34 3.56 -0.14 14.96
C GLY A 34 2.29 0.17 14.18
N VAL A 35 2.34 0.21 12.85
CA VAL A 35 1.16 0.39 11.99
C VAL A 35 0.43 -0.95 11.86
N THR A 36 -0.89 -0.98 11.93
CA THR A 36 -1.62 -2.24 11.72
C THR A 36 -1.48 -2.71 10.27
N GLU A 37 -1.61 -4.01 10.01
CA GLU A 37 -1.55 -4.55 8.64
C GLU A 37 -2.57 -3.86 7.72
N LEU A 38 -3.77 -3.58 8.21
CA LEU A 38 -4.81 -2.89 7.45
C LEU A 38 -4.40 -1.46 7.08
N GLU A 39 -3.88 -0.71 8.04
CA GLU A 39 -3.39 0.65 7.82
C GLU A 39 -2.17 0.67 6.90
N ALA A 40 -1.25 -0.29 7.05
CA ALA A 40 -0.08 -0.43 6.18
C ALA A 40 -0.49 -0.62 4.72
N ARG A 41 -1.46 -1.51 4.48
CA ARG A 41 -2.04 -1.74 3.15
C ARG A 41 -2.73 -0.48 2.60
N ALA A 42 -3.49 0.23 3.43
CA ALA A 42 -4.14 1.47 3.04
C ALA A 42 -3.13 2.56 2.66
N LEU A 43 -2.04 2.71 3.44
CA LEU A 43 -0.97 3.67 3.16
C LEU A 43 -0.26 3.38 1.85
N ILE A 44 0.08 2.12 1.57
CA ILE A 44 0.73 1.71 0.32
C ILE A 44 -0.18 2.01 -0.87
N VAL A 45 -1.48 1.66 -0.77
CA VAL A 45 -2.45 1.93 -1.84
C VAL A 45 -2.65 3.44 -2.05
N ARG A 46 -2.78 4.23 -0.98
CA ARG A 46 -2.86 5.70 -1.09
C ARG A 46 -1.63 6.28 -1.78
N GLY A 47 -0.43 5.83 -1.42
CA GLY A 47 0.82 6.27 -2.07
C GLY A 47 0.86 5.93 -3.56
N LEU A 48 0.36 4.75 -3.94
CA LEU A 48 0.26 4.35 -5.34
C LEU A 48 -0.69 5.27 -6.12
N PHE A 49 -1.89 5.53 -5.58
CA PHE A 49 -2.87 6.41 -6.22
C PHE A 49 -2.45 7.88 -6.22
N ALA A 50 -1.73 8.37 -5.20
CA ALA A 50 -1.27 9.76 -5.14
C ALA A 50 -0.50 10.17 -6.40
N SER A 51 0.37 9.31 -6.92
CA SER A 51 1.13 9.57 -8.15
C SER A 51 0.25 9.66 -9.41
N VAL A 52 -0.86 8.93 -9.44
CA VAL A 52 -1.83 8.94 -10.54
C VAL A 52 -2.73 10.18 -10.44
N LEU A 53 -3.20 10.50 -9.23
CA LEU A 53 -4.08 11.63 -8.97
C LEU A 53 -3.39 12.97 -9.19
N GLN A 54 -2.08 13.07 -8.96
CA GLN A 54 -1.28 14.25 -9.31
C GLN A 54 -1.29 14.61 -10.82
N ARG A 55 -1.71 13.68 -11.69
CA ARG A 55 -1.83 13.92 -13.13
C ARG A 55 -3.23 14.37 -13.54
N ILE A 56 -4.16 14.46 -12.60
CA ILE A 56 -5.54 14.90 -12.83
C ILE A 56 -5.60 16.39 -12.51
N ASP A 57 -5.92 17.21 -13.52
CA ASP A 57 -6.01 18.67 -13.34
C ASP A 57 -7.24 19.08 -12.51
N ASP A 58 -8.28 18.24 -12.49
CA ASP A 58 -9.50 18.47 -11.73
C ASP A 58 -9.37 17.93 -10.30
N GLU A 59 -9.11 18.84 -9.36
CA GLU A 59 -8.98 18.54 -7.92
C GLU A 59 -10.24 17.89 -7.34
N SER A 60 -11.43 18.17 -7.89
CA SER A 60 -12.69 17.56 -7.41
C SER A 60 -12.72 16.06 -7.73
N VAL A 61 -12.19 15.67 -8.88
CA VAL A 61 -12.06 14.26 -9.28
C VAL A 61 -11.01 13.57 -8.42
N ALA A 62 -9.86 14.21 -8.18
CA ALA A 62 -8.83 13.67 -7.31
C ALA A 62 -9.35 13.41 -5.90
N SER A 63 -10.04 14.41 -5.32
CA SER A 63 -10.67 14.31 -4.01
C SER A 63 -11.75 13.23 -3.95
N LEU A 64 -12.58 13.11 -4.99
CA LEU A 64 -13.60 12.06 -5.07
C LEU A 64 -12.97 10.67 -5.04
N VAL A 65 -11.89 10.44 -5.79
CA VAL A 65 -11.22 9.14 -5.83
C VAL A 65 -10.57 8.82 -4.48
N MET A 66 -9.90 9.79 -3.84
CA MET A 66 -9.35 9.60 -2.49
C MET A 66 -10.44 9.24 -1.48
N GLY A 67 -11.57 9.95 -1.50
CA GLY A 67 -12.70 9.65 -0.61
C GLY A 67 -13.25 8.23 -0.81
N ARG A 68 -13.37 7.77 -2.07
CA ARG A 68 -13.81 6.40 -2.36
C ARG A 68 -12.82 5.33 -1.89
N LEU A 69 -11.52 5.60 -1.94
CA LEU A 69 -10.51 4.70 -1.38
C LEU A 69 -10.66 4.57 0.12
N ASP A 70 -10.88 5.70 0.82
CA ASP A 70 -11.07 5.71 2.26
C ASP A 70 -12.32 4.94 2.69
N ASP A 71 -13.45 5.12 1.98
CA ASP A 71 -14.68 4.36 2.21
C ASP A 71 -14.48 2.84 2.01
N ALA A 72 -13.71 2.45 1.00
CA ALA A 72 -13.40 1.05 0.73
C ALA A 72 -12.56 0.43 1.86
N PHE A 73 -11.62 1.17 2.43
CA PHE A 73 -10.84 0.68 3.58
C PHE A 73 -11.63 0.68 4.88
N ALA A 74 -12.51 1.65 5.10
CA ALA A 74 -13.40 1.69 6.26
C ALA A 74 -14.35 0.48 6.28
N SER A 75 -14.96 0.17 5.14
CA SER A 75 -15.85 -1.00 4.99
C SER A 75 -15.10 -2.34 5.12
N ALA A 76 -13.86 -2.44 4.63
CA ALA A 76 -13.02 -3.63 4.82
C ALA A 76 -12.58 -3.84 6.27
N GLY A 77 -12.26 -2.75 6.99
CA GLY A 77 -11.89 -2.79 8.41
C GLY A 77 -13.04 -3.20 9.34
N SER A 78 -14.27 -2.76 9.03
CA SER A 78 -15.45 -3.12 9.81
C SER A 78 -15.81 -4.62 9.73
N SER A 79 -15.46 -5.29 8.62
CA SER A 79 -15.65 -6.74 8.45
C SER A 79 -14.64 -7.58 9.26
N SER A 80 -13.42 -7.06 9.41
CA SER A 80 -12.35 -7.67 10.23
C SER A 80 -12.60 -7.53 11.75
N ALA A 81 -13.18 -6.40 12.17
CA ALA A 81 -13.49 -6.15 13.59
C ALA A 81 -14.56 -7.10 14.16
N LEU A 82 -15.53 -7.53 13.33
CA LEU A 82 -16.59 -8.46 13.74
C LEU A 82 -16.09 -9.88 14.03
N LEU A 83 -14.99 -10.31 13.40
CA LEU A 83 -14.46 -11.67 13.56
C LEU A 83 -13.58 -11.86 14.81
N ARG A 84 -13.22 -10.76 15.51
CA ARG A 84 -12.34 -10.81 16.68
C ARG A 84 -13.08 -10.78 18.03
N GLY A 85 -14.42 -10.67 18.02
CA GLY A 85 -15.25 -10.57 19.23
C GLY A 85 -15.78 -11.89 19.82
N GLY A 86 -15.41 -13.05 19.28
CA GLY A 86 -16.02 -14.35 19.61
C GLY A 86 -15.20 -15.31 20.48
N ALA A 87 -14.13 -14.86 21.15
CA ALA A 87 -13.30 -15.73 21.98
C ALA A 87 -13.10 -15.14 23.38
N ASN A 88 -14.16 -15.13 24.19
CA ASN A 88 -14.09 -15.12 25.65
C ASN A 88 -15.44 -15.62 26.20
N GLY A 89 -15.43 -16.84 26.75
CA GLY A 89 -16.57 -17.55 27.34
C GLY A 89 -16.26 -19.02 27.54
#